data_AF-A0A6P3QTG7-F1
#
_entry.id   AF-A0A6P3QTG7-F1
#
_cell.length_a   1.000
_cell.length_b   1.000
_cell.length_c   1.000
_cell.angle_alpha   90.00
_cell.angle_beta   90.00
_cell.angle_gamma   90.00
#
_symmetry.space_group_name_H-M   'P 1'
#
loop_
_entity.id
_entity.type
_entity.pdbx_description
1 polymer ?
#
loop_
_entity_poly.entity_id
_entity_poly.type
_entity_poly.pdbx_seq_one_letter_code
_entity_poly.pdbx_strand_id
1 'polypeptide(L)'
;SSRNAGFGTSLGVFSGPAGLPDRRVRWEVWQRRGGRVTPGAKVGCDGTGVPVKRGVGPQPPVGHPATALFPQSEDQEEIQDAVRACSRLFGALLERGELFVGQLPPEEMVMAGSQGATRKYKVWMRHRYQSCCNRLAELLAHSSFQVTELALSTLMKFVQLEGTHPLEKPKWEGSYLFPRQLFKSVVEGLLSLEEDRSLLLSQFREYLEHDDIRYHTMLAATDTVARVTNRHPEVPLAFWNNAFTLLSAVSLPRQDGAASSFYVKRVERSDKWKVMHLKEHRKAFQLMWLGFLKHKLPVSLYKKVLVIMHDSILPHLAQPSLMIDFLTRAYDVG
;
A
#
# COMPACT_ATOMS: atom_id res chain seq x y z
N SER A 1 -34.41 29.00 -65.13
CA SER A 1 -33.68 28.95 -63.85
C SER A 1 -32.20 29.15 -64.05
N SER A 2 -31.66 30.10 -63.31
CA SER A 2 -30.27 30.55 -63.17
C SER A 2 -29.24 29.42 -62.94
N ARG A 3 -28.15 29.39 -63.73
CA ARG A 3 -26.76 29.88 -63.48
C ARG A 3 -25.94 29.15 -62.40
N ASN A 4 -25.05 28.28 -62.88
CA ASN A 4 -23.58 28.28 -62.76
C ASN A 4 -22.87 28.99 -61.58
N ALA A 5 -22.00 28.23 -60.89
CA ALA A 5 -20.57 28.47 -60.56
C ALA A 5 -20.11 27.36 -59.59
N GLY A 6 -18.96 26.68 -59.66
CA GLY A 6 -17.75 26.78 -60.47
C GLY A 6 -16.55 26.34 -59.60
N PHE A 7 -15.69 25.44 -60.14
CA PHE A 7 -14.28 25.15 -59.76
C PHE A 7 -14.00 24.50 -58.38
N GLY A 8 -13.06 23.56 -58.20
CA GLY A 8 -12.05 22.97 -59.08
C GLY A 8 -11.14 22.00 -58.30
N THR A 9 -10.71 20.92 -58.98
CA THR A 9 -9.42 20.18 -58.96
C THR A 9 -8.34 20.59 -57.94
N SER A 10 -7.56 19.70 -57.31
CA SER A 10 -6.62 18.75 -57.93
C SER A 10 -5.91 17.86 -56.88
N LEU A 11 -5.48 16.68 -57.33
CA LEU A 11 -4.58 15.71 -56.71
C LEU A 11 -3.27 16.29 -56.15
N GLY A 12 -2.73 15.57 -55.15
CA GLY A 12 -1.33 15.56 -54.76
C GLY A 12 -0.94 14.19 -54.21
N VAL A 13 -0.39 13.33 -55.07
CA VAL A 13 0.29 12.07 -54.76
C VAL A 13 1.55 12.37 -53.96
N PHE A 14 1.82 11.65 -52.85
CA PHE A 14 3.19 11.48 -52.37
C PHE A 14 3.41 10.10 -51.74
N SER A 15 4.41 9.45 -52.31
CA SER A 15 4.95 8.13 -52.05
C SER A 15 5.59 8.00 -50.65
N GLY A 16 5.61 6.77 -50.11
CA GLY A 16 6.64 6.39 -49.12
C GLY A 16 8.04 6.44 -49.76
N PRO A 17 9.12 6.43 -48.95
CA PRO A 17 9.45 5.22 -48.21
C PRO A 17 10.03 5.42 -46.79
N ALA A 18 10.06 4.29 -46.06
CA ALA A 18 11.03 3.82 -45.09
C ALA A 18 11.95 4.83 -44.35
N GLY A 19 11.87 4.81 -43.03
CA GLY A 19 12.85 5.41 -42.13
C GLY A 19 12.45 5.23 -40.66
N LEU A 20 12.77 4.07 -40.09
CA LEU A 20 12.70 3.81 -38.64
C LEU A 20 13.64 4.78 -37.90
N PRO A 21 13.21 5.45 -36.82
CA PRO A 21 14.11 5.88 -35.78
C PRO A 21 14.08 4.89 -34.61
N ASP A 22 15.25 4.33 -34.37
CA ASP A 22 15.73 3.57 -33.23
C ASP A 22 15.07 3.96 -31.89
N ARG A 23 14.26 3.05 -31.34
CA ARG A 23 13.66 3.18 -29.99
C ARG A 23 14.58 2.54 -28.95
N ARG A 24 15.77 3.09 -28.78
CA ARG A 24 16.68 2.72 -27.69
C ARG A 24 17.00 3.92 -26.77
N VAL A 25 16.04 4.82 -26.52
CA VAL A 25 16.20 5.88 -25.52
C VAL A 25 14.85 6.22 -24.89
N ARG A 26 14.35 5.41 -23.96
CA ARG A 26 13.19 5.81 -23.13
C ARG A 26 13.28 5.41 -21.65
N TRP A 27 14.31 4.66 -21.24
CA TRP A 27 14.42 4.17 -19.86
C TRP A 27 15.41 4.95 -18.97
N GLU A 28 16.36 5.70 -19.54
CA GLU A 28 17.41 6.40 -18.75
C GLU A 28 16.98 7.76 -18.17
N VAL A 29 15.87 8.34 -18.63
CA VAL A 29 15.43 9.69 -18.24
C VAL A 29 14.73 9.73 -16.87
N TRP A 30 14.33 8.58 -16.31
CA TRP A 30 13.65 8.50 -15.00
C TRP A 30 14.58 8.41 -13.78
N GLN A 31 15.90 8.22 -13.95
CA GLN A 31 16.84 7.98 -12.85
C GLN A 31 17.64 9.22 -12.38
N ARG A 32 17.47 10.42 -12.96
CA ARG A 32 18.36 11.59 -12.71
C ARG A 32 17.75 12.78 -11.96
N ARG A 33 16.82 12.59 -11.02
CA ARG A 33 16.47 13.66 -10.05
C ARG A 33 16.29 13.12 -8.63
N GLY A 34 17.39 13.09 -7.89
CA GLY A 34 17.38 12.87 -6.43
C GLY A 34 18.79 12.83 -5.84
N GLY A 35 19.25 13.95 -5.27
CA GLY A 35 20.30 13.93 -4.24
C GLY A 35 21.60 14.66 -4.58
N ARG A 36 21.77 15.87 -4.01
CA ARG A 36 23.05 16.30 -3.43
C ARG A 36 22.84 17.47 -2.45
N VAL A 37 23.10 17.24 -1.17
CA VAL A 37 23.41 18.28 -0.19
C VAL A 37 24.63 17.80 0.60
N THR A 38 25.65 18.64 0.63
CA THR A 38 26.96 18.46 1.28
C THR A 38 26.94 19.01 2.72
N PRO A 39 27.70 18.43 3.68
CA PRO A 39 27.85 18.97 5.03
C PRO A 39 29.05 19.94 5.12
N GLY A 40 28.88 21.05 5.83
CA GLY A 40 29.94 22.02 6.11
C GLY A 40 29.92 22.44 7.59
N ALA A 41 31.03 22.17 8.27
CA ALA A 41 31.28 22.42 9.68
C ALA A 41 31.45 23.91 10.03
N LYS A 42 31.30 24.25 11.32
CA LYS A 42 32.22 25.16 12.04
C LYS A 42 32.01 25.08 13.56
N VAL A 43 33.11 24.72 14.24
CA VAL A 43 33.37 24.83 15.68
C VAL A 43 33.96 26.22 15.93
N GLY A 44 33.59 26.87 17.02
CA GLY A 44 34.24 28.06 17.56
C GLY A 44 34.15 28.06 19.07
N CYS A 45 35.29 27.92 19.74
CA CYS A 45 35.48 28.15 21.16
C CYS A 45 36.16 29.52 21.35
N ASP A 46 35.75 30.29 22.37
CA ASP A 46 36.67 30.98 23.29
C ASP A 46 35.92 31.75 24.40
N GLY A 47 36.54 31.80 25.59
CA GLY A 47 36.32 32.85 26.62
C GLY A 47 35.42 32.48 27.82
N THR A 48 35.95 31.89 28.88
CA THR A 48 36.42 32.53 30.15
C THR A 48 35.33 32.84 31.21
N GLY A 49 35.41 32.17 32.37
CA GLY A 49 34.75 32.61 33.62
C GLY A 49 34.24 31.50 34.54
N VAL A 50 34.91 31.28 35.67
CA VAL A 50 34.51 30.41 36.81
C VAL A 50 34.82 31.19 38.10
N PRO A 51 34.19 30.99 39.28
CA PRO A 51 32.92 30.33 39.64
C PRO A 51 32.00 31.21 40.53
N VAL A 52 30.71 30.85 40.66
CA VAL A 52 30.00 30.99 41.95
C VAL A 52 29.17 29.74 42.23
N LYS A 53 29.53 29.03 43.30
CA LYS A 53 28.82 27.85 43.82
C LYS A 53 27.50 28.27 44.48
N ARG A 54 26.37 27.69 44.05
CA ARG A 54 25.23 27.39 44.93
C ARG A 54 24.68 26.01 44.56
N GLY A 55 24.68 25.11 45.53
CA GLY A 55 24.23 23.74 45.36
C GLY A 55 22.72 23.63 45.31
N VAL A 56 22.24 22.75 44.42
CA VAL A 56 20.93 22.07 44.50
C VAL A 56 21.16 20.64 43.95
N GLY A 57 20.55 19.64 44.61
CA GLY A 57 20.83 18.21 44.50
C GLY A 57 20.61 17.53 43.14
N PRO A 58 20.77 16.19 43.07
CA PRO A 58 20.96 15.46 41.83
C PRO A 58 19.75 15.55 40.90
N GLN A 59 20.01 16.00 39.66
CA GLN A 59 19.08 15.91 38.54
C GLN A 59 18.83 14.44 38.18
N PRO A 60 17.58 14.02 37.92
CA PRO A 60 17.33 12.71 37.34
C PRO A 60 17.84 12.66 35.90
N PRO A 61 18.33 11.50 35.41
CA PRO A 61 18.81 11.38 34.05
C PRO A 61 17.65 11.60 33.08
N VAL A 62 17.92 12.41 32.05
CA VAL A 62 17.04 12.64 30.90
C VAL A 62 16.87 11.31 30.17
N GLY A 63 15.83 10.57 30.53
CA GLY A 63 15.45 9.32 29.90
C GLY A 63 14.78 9.59 28.55
N HIS A 64 15.32 8.98 27.51
CA HIS A 64 14.61 8.71 26.27
C HIS A 64 13.20 8.18 26.55
N PRO A 65 12.17 8.48 25.72
CA PRO A 65 10.85 7.92 25.93
C PRO A 65 10.96 6.40 25.85
N ALA A 66 10.76 5.76 27.01
CA ALA A 66 10.70 4.32 27.13
C ALA A 66 9.60 3.83 26.18
N THR A 67 10.01 3.11 25.13
CA THR A 67 9.10 2.18 24.48
C THR A 67 8.72 1.18 25.56
N ALA A 68 7.55 1.37 26.18
CA ALA A 68 7.06 0.48 27.21
C ALA A 68 7.05 -0.94 26.62
N LEU A 69 8.00 -1.77 27.07
CA LEU A 69 8.03 -3.20 26.79
C LEU A 69 6.86 -3.80 27.56
N PHE A 70 5.68 -3.77 26.94
CA PHE A 70 4.52 -4.48 27.45
C PHE A 70 4.85 -5.97 27.47
N PRO A 71 4.53 -6.70 28.56
CA PRO A 71 4.74 -8.14 28.61
C PRO A 71 3.98 -8.78 27.44
N GLN A 72 4.70 -9.54 26.63
CA GLN A 72 4.11 -10.32 25.55
C GLN A 72 3.82 -11.70 26.13
N SER A 73 2.54 -12.10 26.15
CA SER A 73 2.20 -13.49 26.45
C SER A 73 2.58 -14.35 25.25
N GLU A 74 3.11 -15.54 25.52
CA GLU A 74 3.35 -16.58 24.52
C GLU A 74 2.14 -17.55 24.41
N ASP A 75 1.16 -17.42 25.31
CA ASP A 75 -0.04 -18.26 25.28
C ASP A 75 -0.98 -17.82 24.15
N GLN A 76 -1.23 -18.76 23.25
CA GLN A 76 -2.12 -18.57 22.12
C GLN A 76 -3.53 -18.15 22.55
N GLU A 77 -4.07 -18.71 23.64
CA GLU A 77 -5.45 -18.41 24.06
C GLU A 77 -5.55 -16.97 24.58
N GLU A 78 -4.60 -16.54 25.41
CA GLU A 78 -4.51 -15.16 25.90
C GLU A 78 -4.32 -14.15 24.77
N ILE A 79 -3.48 -14.46 23.78
CA ILE A 79 -3.30 -13.61 22.59
C ILE A 79 -4.62 -13.47 21.83
N GLN A 80 -5.32 -14.58 21.59
CA GLN A 80 -6.59 -14.54 20.86
C GLN A 80 -7.65 -13.72 21.61
N ASP A 81 -7.73 -13.86 22.94
CA ASP A 81 -8.66 -13.09 23.75
C ASP A 81 -8.33 -11.60 23.77
N ALA A 82 -7.04 -11.26 23.84
CA ALA A 82 -6.59 -9.87 23.70
C ALA A 82 -6.98 -9.28 22.33
N VAL A 83 -6.77 -10.03 21.24
CA VAL A 83 -7.18 -9.60 19.89
C VAL A 83 -8.70 -9.39 19.80
N ARG A 84 -9.50 -10.32 20.35
CA ARG A 84 -10.97 -10.19 20.40
C ARG A 84 -11.40 -8.97 21.22
N ALA A 85 -10.77 -8.73 22.36
CA ALA A 85 -11.05 -7.58 23.22
C ALA A 85 -10.72 -6.26 22.50
N CYS A 86 -9.54 -6.15 21.88
CA CYS A 86 -9.14 -5.00 21.08
C CYS A 86 -10.10 -4.76 19.90
N SER A 87 -10.50 -5.82 19.20
CA SER A 87 -11.45 -5.76 18.09
C SER A 87 -12.81 -5.21 18.50
N ARG A 88 -13.30 -5.58 19.71
CA ARG A 88 -14.56 -5.07 20.26
C ARG A 88 -14.43 -3.62 20.70
N LEU A 89 -13.38 -3.30 21.47
CA LEU A 89 -13.15 -1.95 22.00
C LEU A 89 -12.99 -0.93 20.88
N PHE A 90 -12.02 -1.14 20.00
CA PHE A 90 -11.73 -0.18 18.93
C PHE A 90 -12.81 -0.20 17.84
N GLY A 91 -13.48 -1.33 17.63
CA GLY A 91 -14.66 -1.39 16.78
C GLY A 91 -15.74 -0.42 17.26
N ALA A 92 -16.10 -0.49 18.53
CA ALA A 92 -17.10 0.40 19.12
C ALA A 92 -16.66 1.87 19.11
N LEU A 93 -15.38 2.17 19.35
CA LEU A 93 -14.85 3.54 19.34
C LEU A 93 -14.87 4.17 17.93
N LEU A 94 -14.61 3.37 16.89
CA LEU A 94 -14.71 3.80 15.49
C LEU A 94 -16.15 4.14 15.12
N GLU A 95 -17.09 3.24 15.42
CA GLU A 95 -18.52 3.42 15.15
C GLU A 95 -19.10 4.65 15.84
N ARG A 96 -18.66 4.94 17.07
CA ARG A 96 -19.08 6.11 17.85
C ARG A 96 -18.36 7.41 17.46
N GLY A 97 -17.34 7.37 16.61
CA GLY A 97 -16.54 8.55 16.27
C GLY A 97 -15.76 9.13 17.46
N GLU A 98 -15.33 8.27 18.39
CA GLU A 98 -14.60 8.66 19.61
C GLU A 98 -13.09 8.80 19.39
N LEU A 99 -12.57 8.40 18.23
CA LEU A 99 -11.17 8.59 17.87
C LEU A 99 -10.94 9.96 17.24
N PHE A 100 -9.70 10.46 17.34
CA PHE A 100 -9.30 11.72 16.71
C PHE A 100 -9.29 11.60 15.18
N VAL A 101 -9.89 12.59 14.51
CA VAL A 101 -9.97 12.68 13.03
C VAL A 101 -9.06 13.81 12.52
N GLY A 102 -8.14 13.46 11.63
CA GLY A 102 -7.17 14.38 11.02
C GLY A 102 -5.74 13.89 11.21
N GLN A 103 -4.79 14.75 10.84
CA GLN A 103 -3.37 14.46 11.01
C GLN A 103 -3.04 14.28 12.50
N LEU A 104 -2.61 13.07 12.88
CA LEU A 104 -2.34 12.70 14.26
C LEU A 104 -1.16 13.51 14.81
N PRO A 105 -1.38 14.41 15.79
CA PRO A 105 -0.29 15.14 16.42
C PRO A 105 0.56 14.21 17.32
N PRO A 106 1.84 14.54 17.54
CA PRO A 106 2.69 13.82 18.49
C PRO A 106 2.07 13.80 19.89
N GLU A 107 2.11 12.64 20.56
CA GLU A 107 1.48 12.43 21.88
C GLU A 107 1.97 13.45 22.91
N GLU A 108 3.29 13.66 22.97
CA GLU A 108 3.95 14.59 23.90
C GLU A 108 3.44 16.04 23.76
N MET A 109 3.28 16.53 22.53
CA MET A 109 2.82 17.90 22.27
C MET A 109 1.37 18.13 22.69
N VAL A 110 0.51 17.11 22.58
CA VAL A 110 -0.91 17.23 22.93
C VAL A 110 -1.12 17.12 24.44
N MET A 111 -0.34 16.27 25.10
CA MET A 111 -0.44 16.11 26.56
C MET A 111 0.05 17.35 27.31
N ALA A 112 1.11 18.02 26.82
CA ALA A 112 1.65 19.25 27.42
C ALA A 112 0.82 20.52 27.15
N GLY A 113 0.01 20.55 26.09
CA GLY A 113 -0.76 21.74 25.70
C GLY A 113 -2.00 22.02 26.57
N SER A 114 -2.55 23.24 26.47
CA SER A 114 -3.79 23.69 27.13
C SER A 114 -5.08 23.20 26.46
N GLN A 115 -5.01 22.15 25.63
CA GLN A 115 -6.18 21.63 24.93
C GLN A 115 -7.18 20.96 25.89
N GLY A 116 -8.47 21.03 25.57
CA GLY A 116 -9.52 20.41 26.39
C GLY A 116 -9.35 18.90 26.55
N ALA A 117 -9.72 18.38 27.74
CA ALA A 117 -9.54 16.98 28.13
C ALA A 117 -10.08 15.99 27.08
N THR A 118 -11.24 16.28 26.49
CA THR A 118 -11.85 15.45 25.44
C THR A 118 -10.94 15.31 24.22
N ARG A 119 -10.28 16.39 23.78
CA ARG A 119 -9.36 16.33 22.64
C ARG A 119 -8.12 15.51 22.96
N LYS A 120 -7.55 15.68 24.16
CA LYS A 120 -6.41 14.87 24.63
C LYS A 120 -6.74 13.39 24.65
N TYR A 121 -7.91 13.03 25.19
CA TYR A 121 -8.42 11.65 25.18
C TYR A 121 -8.53 11.08 23.76
N LYS A 122 -9.20 11.79 22.83
CA LYS A 122 -9.37 11.30 21.45
C LYS A 122 -8.04 11.08 20.73
N VAL A 123 -7.07 11.97 20.93
CA VAL A 123 -5.72 11.86 20.35
C VAL A 123 -4.98 10.66 20.95
N TRP A 124 -5.00 10.53 22.27
CA TRP A 124 -4.37 9.41 22.97
C TRP A 124 -4.96 8.07 22.54
N MET A 125 -6.30 7.97 22.45
CA MET A 125 -6.97 6.77 21.97
C MET A 125 -6.62 6.44 20.52
N ARG A 126 -6.39 7.45 19.66
CA ARG A 126 -5.94 7.22 18.29
C ARG A 126 -4.51 6.66 18.24
N HIS A 127 -3.61 7.06 19.13
CA HIS A 127 -2.27 6.46 19.27
C HIS A 127 -2.33 5.00 19.74
N ARG A 128 -3.20 4.71 20.72
CA ARG A 128 -3.42 3.32 21.19
C ARG A 128 -4.03 2.44 20.11
N TYR A 129 -4.96 2.97 19.32
CA TYR A 129 -5.48 2.28 18.14
C TYR A 129 -4.38 1.98 17.12
N GLN A 130 -3.53 2.96 16.78
CA GLN A 130 -2.42 2.72 15.84
C GLN A 130 -1.44 1.67 16.37
N SER A 131 -1.15 1.69 17.66
CA SER A 131 -0.33 0.66 18.33
C SER A 131 -0.97 -0.72 18.23
N CYS A 132 -2.29 -0.81 18.40
CA CYS A 132 -3.05 -2.04 18.21
C CYS A 132 -2.95 -2.56 16.77
N CYS A 133 -3.13 -1.69 15.77
CA CYS A 133 -3.02 -2.09 14.36
C CYS A 133 -1.61 -2.59 14.01
N ASN A 134 -0.57 -1.93 14.51
CA ASN A 134 0.81 -2.38 14.31
C ASN A 134 1.04 -3.74 14.94
N ARG A 135 0.57 -3.95 16.18
CA ARG A 135 0.71 -5.24 16.86
C ARG A 135 -0.07 -6.36 16.16
N LEU A 136 -1.26 -6.07 15.65
CA LEU A 136 -2.02 -7.01 14.82
C LEU A 136 -1.28 -7.35 13.52
N ALA A 137 -0.60 -6.38 12.90
CA ALA A 137 0.21 -6.62 11.71
C ALA A 137 1.42 -7.51 12.03
N GLU A 138 2.06 -7.33 13.19
CA GLU A 138 3.13 -8.22 13.68
C GLU A 138 2.60 -9.65 13.92
N LEU A 139 1.39 -9.79 14.47
CA LEU A 139 0.74 -11.09 14.68
C LEU A 139 0.41 -11.84 13.38
N LEU A 140 0.45 -11.19 12.20
CA LEU A 140 0.39 -11.90 10.92
C LEU A 140 1.62 -12.79 10.69
N ALA A 141 2.71 -12.57 11.42
CA ALA A 141 3.90 -13.41 11.44
C ALA A 141 3.99 -14.38 12.61
N HIS A 142 2.87 -14.61 13.29
CA HIS A 142 2.81 -15.59 14.36
C HIS A 142 2.88 -17.03 13.81
N SER A 143 3.50 -17.94 14.57
CA SER A 143 3.66 -19.35 14.19
C SER A 143 2.32 -20.10 14.09
N SER A 144 1.38 -19.78 14.98
CA SER A 144 0.03 -20.36 14.99
C SER A 144 -0.88 -19.75 13.93
N PHE A 145 -1.43 -20.59 13.05
CA PHE A 145 -2.38 -20.18 12.01
C PHE A 145 -3.65 -19.53 12.58
N GLN A 146 -4.17 -20.03 13.70
CA GLN A 146 -5.39 -19.47 14.29
C GLN A 146 -5.19 -18.01 14.75
N VAL A 147 -3.99 -17.68 15.23
CA VAL A 147 -3.64 -16.32 15.63
C VAL A 147 -3.51 -15.42 14.40
N THR A 148 -2.82 -15.89 13.35
CA THR A 148 -2.63 -15.12 12.11
C THR A 148 -3.94 -14.87 11.38
N GLU A 149 -4.83 -15.86 11.31
CA GLU A 149 -6.17 -15.75 10.73
C GLU A 149 -7.06 -14.76 11.52
N LEU A 150 -7.03 -14.83 12.86
CA LEU A 150 -7.76 -13.90 13.71
C LEU A 150 -7.21 -12.46 13.58
N ALA A 151 -5.89 -12.30 13.48
CA ALA A 151 -5.27 -11.01 13.23
C ALA A 151 -5.67 -10.43 11.87
N LEU A 152 -5.64 -11.23 10.81
CA LEU A 152 -6.05 -10.83 9.46
C LEU A 152 -7.51 -10.38 9.42
N SER A 153 -8.42 -11.21 9.94
CA SER A 153 -9.84 -10.88 9.98
C SER A 153 -10.14 -9.62 10.81
N THR A 154 -9.41 -9.42 11.91
CA THR A 154 -9.52 -8.21 12.73
C THR A 154 -9.00 -6.96 12.01
N LEU A 155 -7.85 -7.05 11.33
CA LEU A 155 -7.32 -5.94 10.52
C LEU A 155 -8.28 -5.59 9.38
N MET A 156 -8.86 -6.58 8.70
CA MET A 156 -9.84 -6.35 7.64
C MET A 156 -11.12 -5.71 8.17
N LYS A 157 -11.60 -6.13 9.35
CA LYS A 157 -12.71 -5.44 10.04
C LYS A 157 -12.36 -3.97 10.32
N PHE A 158 -11.15 -3.66 10.76
CA PHE A 158 -10.70 -2.29 10.96
C PHE A 158 -10.59 -1.50 9.65
N VAL A 159 -10.17 -2.13 8.55
CA VAL A 159 -10.22 -1.52 7.20
C VAL A 159 -11.65 -1.14 6.81
N GLN A 160 -12.61 -2.03 7.08
CA GLN A 160 -14.03 -1.75 6.83
C GLN A 160 -14.51 -0.56 7.66
N LEU A 161 -14.26 -0.60 8.98
CA LEU A 161 -14.71 0.43 9.91
C LEU A 161 -14.05 1.78 9.67
N GLU A 162 -12.74 1.85 9.43
CA GLU A 162 -12.07 3.11 9.05
C GLU A 162 -12.54 3.61 7.67
N GLY A 163 -12.93 2.70 6.77
CA GLY A 163 -13.51 3.07 5.49
C GLY A 163 -14.88 3.75 5.61
N THR A 164 -15.70 3.30 6.57
CA THR A 164 -17.04 3.82 6.89
C THR A 164 -17.00 5.01 7.84
N HIS A 165 -16.05 5.03 8.78
CA HIS A 165 -15.79 6.09 9.76
C HIS A 165 -14.36 6.63 9.59
N PRO A 166 -14.10 7.46 8.55
CA PRO A 166 -12.76 7.91 8.23
C PRO A 166 -12.10 8.70 9.35
N LEU A 167 -10.84 8.35 9.60
CA LEU A 167 -9.98 9.04 10.56
C LEU A 167 -9.17 10.16 9.90
N GLU A 168 -9.41 10.40 8.61
CA GLU A 168 -8.90 11.53 7.85
C GLU A 168 -10.06 12.41 7.39
N LYS A 169 -9.82 13.72 7.32
CA LYS A 169 -10.81 14.66 6.79
C LYS A 169 -10.84 14.59 5.26
N PRO A 170 -12.02 14.56 4.63
CA PRO A 170 -12.13 14.61 3.18
C PRO A 170 -11.50 15.92 2.66
N LYS A 171 -10.72 15.82 1.58
CA LYS A 171 -10.11 17.01 0.96
C LYS A 171 -11.15 17.89 0.25
N TRP A 172 -12.23 17.28 -0.21
CA TRP A 172 -13.39 17.91 -0.83
C TRP A 172 -14.62 17.00 -0.67
N GLU A 173 -15.82 17.57 -0.87
CA GLU A 173 -17.08 16.84 -0.76
C GLU A 173 -17.17 15.69 -1.77
N GLY A 174 -17.59 14.52 -1.31
CA GLY A 174 -17.59 13.29 -2.11
C GLY A 174 -16.19 12.73 -2.40
N SER A 175 -15.13 13.13 -1.67
CA SER A 175 -13.81 12.50 -1.82
C SER A 175 -13.81 11.03 -1.36
N TYR A 176 -13.14 10.18 -2.14
CA TYR A 176 -12.97 8.77 -1.81
C TYR A 176 -11.87 8.63 -0.75
N LEU A 177 -12.25 8.17 0.44
CA LEU A 177 -11.33 7.88 1.54
C LEU A 177 -11.23 6.37 1.73
N PHE A 178 -10.01 5.86 1.81
CA PHE A 178 -9.76 4.46 2.08
C PHE A 178 -8.56 4.40 3.04
N PRO A 179 -8.57 3.52 4.06
CA PRO A 179 -7.49 3.45 5.05
C PRO A 179 -6.25 2.79 4.46
N ARG A 180 -5.58 3.50 3.55
CA ARG A 180 -4.46 2.99 2.75
C ARG A 180 -3.30 2.50 3.61
N GLN A 181 -3.00 3.20 4.70
CA GLN A 181 -1.86 2.84 5.57
C GLN A 181 -2.13 1.55 6.34
N LEU A 182 -3.33 1.39 6.89
CA LEU A 182 -3.74 0.16 7.56
C LEU A 182 -3.75 -1.01 6.57
N PHE A 183 -4.41 -0.83 5.42
CA PHE A 183 -4.51 -1.88 4.41
C PHE A 183 -3.15 -2.26 3.81
N LYS A 184 -2.24 -1.29 3.66
CA LYS A 184 -0.86 -1.55 3.25
C LYS A 184 -0.16 -2.48 4.25
N SER A 185 -0.35 -2.28 5.55
CA SER A 185 0.22 -3.14 6.59
C SER A 185 -0.29 -4.59 6.48
N VAL A 186 -1.56 -4.77 6.09
CA VAL A 186 -2.13 -6.11 5.80
C VAL A 186 -1.39 -6.77 4.62
N VAL A 187 -1.28 -6.06 3.48
CA VAL A 187 -0.62 -6.59 2.28
C VAL A 187 0.87 -6.87 2.54
N GLU A 188 1.53 -6.08 3.38
CA GLU A 188 2.90 -6.33 3.80
C GLU A 188 3.03 -7.61 4.62
N GLY A 189 2.12 -7.87 5.55
CA GLY A 189 2.11 -9.13 6.31
C GLY A 189 1.82 -10.37 5.45
N LEU A 190 0.99 -10.23 4.41
CA LEU A 190 0.73 -11.28 3.43
C LEU A 190 1.96 -11.59 2.55
N LEU A 191 2.79 -10.58 2.28
CA LEU A 191 4.01 -10.69 1.47
C LEU A 191 5.26 -10.86 2.36
N SER A 192 5.20 -11.86 3.25
CA SER A 192 6.31 -12.20 4.16
C SER A 192 7.59 -12.55 3.38
N LEU A 193 8.74 -12.12 3.93
CA LEU A 193 10.07 -12.45 3.40
C LEU A 193 10.51 -13.86 3.77
N GLU A 194 10.05 -14.39 4.90
CA GLU A 194 10.64 -15.57 5.53
C GLU A 194 9.72 -16.79 5.44
N GLU A 195 8.41 -16.57 5.56
CA GLU A 195 7.43 -17.64 5.72
C GLU A 195 6.52 -17.78 4.50
N ASP A 196 6.12 -19.02 4.18
CA ASP A 196 5.06 -19.27 3.22
C ASP A 196 3.70 -18.85 3.81
N ARG A 197 2.98 -17.99 3.07
CA ARG A 197 1.67 -17.45 3.48
C ARG A 197 0.54 -18.01 2.63
N SER A 198 0.71 -19.16 1.98
CA SER A 198 -0.27 -19.69 1.04
C SER A 198 -1.66 -19.91 1.67
N LEU A 199 -1.71 -20.42 2.91
CA LEU A 199 -2.98 -20.59 3.64
C LEU A 199 -3.64 -19.26 3.98
N LEU A 200 -2.87 -18.29 4.47
CA LEU A 200 -3.37 -16.96 4.83
C LEU A 200 -3.83 -16.18 3.58
N LEU A 201 -3.12 -16.32 2.46
CA LEU A 201 -3.51 -15.79 1.15
C LEU A 201 -4.79 -16.44 0.63
N SER A 202 -5.01 -17.74 0.89
CA SER A 202 -6.27 -18.41 0.57
C SER A 202 -7.44 -17.81 1.35
N GLN A 203 -7.28 -17.53 2.64
CA GLN A 203 -8.29 -16.82 3.44
C GLN A 203 -8.52 -15.40 2.92
N PHE A 204 -7.44 -14.68 2.57
CA PHE A 204 -7.54 -13.32 2.06
C PHE A 204 -8.29 -13.22 0.72
N ARG A 205 -8.34 -14.32 -0.05
CA ARG A 205 -9.00 -14.36 -1.37
C ARG A 205 -10.48 -14.02 -1.30
N GLU A 206 -11.15 -14.30 -0.19
CA GLU A 206 -12.56 -13.94 0.00
C GLU A 206 -12.77 -12.42 -0.08
N TYR A 207 -11.83 -11.64 0.47
CA TYR A 207 -11.91 -10.17 0.38
C TYR A 207 -11.63 -9.65 -1.03
N LEU A 208 -10.89 -10.41 -1.84
CA LEU A 208 -10.67 -10.09 -3.25
C LEU A 208 -11.93 -10.26 -4.09
N GLU A 209 -13.07 -10.68 -3.54
CA GLU A 209 -14.35 -10.57 -4.25
C GLU A 209 -14.77 -9.12 -4.45
N HIS A 210 -14.30 -8.21 -3.58
CA HIS A 210 -14.67 -6.81 -3.61
C HIS A 210 -13.76 -5.93 -4.46
N ASP A 211 -14.34 -5.05 -5.27
CA ASP A 211 -13.61 -4.25 -6.25
C ASP A 211 -12.64 -3.26 -5.60
N ASP A 212 -13.04 -2.64 -4.49
CA ASP A 212 -12.18 -1.73 -3.75
C ASP A 212 -10.95 -2.44 -3.16
N ILE A 213 -11.15 -3.62 -2.59
CA ILE A 213 -10.05 -4.44 -2.08
C ILE A 213 -9.13 -4.90 -3.21
N ARG A 214 -9.65 -5.37 -4.36
CA ARG A 214 -8.82 -5.70 -5.53
C ARG A 214 -7.96 -4.51 -5.96
N TYR A 215 -8.58 -3.35 -6.12
CA TYR A 215 -7.90 -2.14 -6.58
C TYR A 215 -6.76 -1.73 -5.65
N HIS A 216 -7.02 -1.66 -4.34
CA HIS A 216 -5.98 -1.29 -3.38
C HIS A 216 -4.96 -2.39 -3.16
N THR A 217 -5.32 -3.66 -3.31
CA THR A 217 -4.35 -4.78 -3.29
C THR A 217 -3.34 -4.61 -4.40
N MET A 218 -3.78 -4.33 -5.64
CA MET A 218 -2.88 -4.12 -6.76
C MET A 218 -1.88 -2.98 -6.49
N LEU A 219 -2.36 -1.86 -5.95
CA LEU A 219 -1.51 -0.72 -5.62
C LEU A 219 -0.52 -1.04 -4.48
N ALA A 220 -1.00 -1.65 -3.39
CA ALA A 220 -0.19 -1.97 -2.22
C ALA A 220 0.84 -3.06 -2.52
N ALA A 221 0.49 -4.08 -3.31
CA ALA A 221 1.40 -5.13 -3.76
C ALA A 221 2.49 -4.54 -4.66
N THR A 222 2.13 -3.65 -5.60
CA THR A 222 3.11 -2.97 -6.46
C THR A 222 4.13 -2.18 -5.63
N ASP A 223 3.66 -1.38 -4.66
CA ASP A 223 4.53 -0.60 -3.77
C ASP A 223 5.41 -1.51 -2.90
N THR A 224 4.84 -2.61 -2.38
CA THR A 224 5.56 -3.55 -1.51
C THR A 224 6.66 -4.30 -2.26
N VAL A 225 6.38 -4.82 -3.45
CA VAL A 225 7.39 -5.46 -4.30
C VAL A 225 8.50 -4.48 -4.64
N ALA A 226 8.16 -3.24 -5.04
CA ALA A 226 9.17 -2.22 -5.34
C ALA A 226 10.03 -1.88 -4.12
N ARG A 227 9.42 -1.74 -2.94
CA ARG A 227 10.14 -1.41 -1.71
C ARG A 227 11.05 -2.54 -1.23
N VAL A 228 10.57 -3.79 -1.27
CA VAL A 228 11.35 -4.96 -0.86
C VAL A 228 12.53 -5.17 -1.79
N THR A 229 12.31 -5.16 -3.11
CA THR A 229 13.39 -5.36 -4.10
C THR A 229 14.42 -4.24 -4.12
N ASN A 230 14.04 -3.02 -3.71
CA ASN A 230 15.00 -1.91 -3.55
C ASN A 230 15.82 -2.00 -2.25
N ARG A 231 15.29 -2.64 -1.20
CA ARG A 231 15.96 -2.77 0.11
C ARG A 231 16.81 -4.04 0.21
N HIS A 232 16.43 -5.10 -0.49
CA HIS A 232 17.09 -6.40 -0.44
C HIS A 232 17.75 -6.71 -1.78
N PRO A 233 19.09 -6.83 -1.85
CA PRO A 233 19.80 -7.19 -3.07
C PRO A 233 19.38 -8.57 -3.61
N GLU A 234 19.14 -9.50 -2.70
CA GLU A 234 18.64 -10.84 -2.98
C GLU A 234 17.34 -11.04 -2.20
N VAL A 235 16.25 -11.25 -2.94
CA VAL A 235 14.91 -11.39 -2.36
C VAL A 235 14.59 -12.90 -2.21
N PRO A 236 14.21 -13.36 -1.00
CA PRO A 236 13.94 -14.77 -0.74
C PRO A 236 12.84 -15.37 -1.64
N LEU A 237 12.93 -16.69 -1.88
CA LEU A 237 11.95 -17.42 -2.67
C LEU A 237 10.54 -17.38 -2.05
N ALA A 238 10.43 -17.41 -0.72
CA ALA A 238 9.15 -17.32 -0.01
C ALA A 238 8.38 -16.05 -0.39
N PHE A 239 9.06 -14.90 -0.38
CA PHE A 239 8.48 -13.63 -0.83
C PHE A 239 7.94 -13.70 -2.25
N TRP A 240 8.73 -14.23 -3.19
CA TRP A 240 8.30 -14.32 -4.58
C TRP A 240 7.12 -15.28 -4.79
N ASN A 241 7.08 -16.39 -4.06
CA ASN A 241 5.93 -17.30 -4.07
C ASN A 241 4.68 -16.63 -3.50
N ASN A 242 4.78 -15.96 -2.34
CA ASN A 242 3.68 -15.21 -1.73
C ASN A 242 3.15 -14.13 -2.68
N ALA A 243 4.05 -13.35 -3.29
CA ALA A 243 3.71 -12.33 -4.26
C ALA A 243 3.01 -12.92 -5.49
N PHE A 244 3.55 -14.00 -6.07
CA PHE A 244 2.91 -14.68 -7.19
C PHE A 244 1.51 -15.18 -6.82
N THR A 245 1.35 -15.85 -5.68
CA THR A 245 0.06 -16.36 -5.20
C THR A 245 -0.96 -15.24 -5.03
N LEU A 246 -0.57 -14.10 -4.43
CA LEU A 246 -1.45 -12.93 -4.30
C LEU A 246 -1.83 -12.35 -5.68
N LEU A 247 -0.84 -12.10 -6.54
CA LEU A 247 -1.05 -11.51 -7.87
C LEU A 247 -1.95 -12.37 -8.74
N SER A 248 -1.79 -13.69 -8.71
CA SER A 248 -2.62 -14.65 -9.44
C SER A 248 -4.04 -14.75 -8.88
N ALA A 249 -4.26 -14.44 -7.60
CA ALA A 249 -5.59 -14.43 -7.00
C ALA A 249 -6.40 -13.16 -7.37
N VAL A 250 -5.74 -12.06 -7.72
CA VAL A 250 -6.42 -10.82 -8.11
C VAL A 250 -7.03 -10.97 -9.50
N SER A 251 -8.36 -10.85 -9.58
CA SER A 251 -9.10 -10.83 -10.85
C SER A 251 -9.63 -9.41 -11.15
N LEU A 252 -9.90 -9.10 -12.42
CA LEU A 252 -10.53 -7.82 -12.77
C LEU A 252 -12.06 -7.89 -12.64
N PRO A 253 -12.72 -6.75 -12.36
CA PRO A 253 -14.17 -6.66 -12.50
C PRO A 253 -14.59 -6.98 -13.95
N ARG A 254 -15.70 -7.71 -14.12
CA ARG A 254 -16.13 -8.19 -15.46
C ARG A 254 -16.66 -7.06 -16.36
N GLN A 255 -17.30 -6.05 -15.79
CA GLN A 255 -17.82 -4.87 -16.50
C GLN A 255 -17.83 -3.64 -15.60
N ASP A 256 -17.79 -2.45 -16.22
CA ASP A 256 -18.10 -1.19 -15.54
C ASP A 256 -19.56 -1.20 -15.07
N GLY A 257 -19.80 -0.88 -13.80
CA GLY A 257 -21.16 -0.66 -13.27
C GLY A 257 -22.01 -1.90 -12.98
N ALA A 258 -21.54 -3.13 -13.22
CA ALA A 258 -22.20 -4.33 -12.71
C ALA A 258 -22.03 -4.36 -11.18
N ALA A 259 -23.13 -4.18 -10.44
CA ALA A 259 -23.24 -4.18 -8.97
C ALA A 259 -21.89 -4.29 -8.22
N SER A 260 -21.08 -3.23 -8.27
CA SER A 260 -19.71 -3.25 -7.76
C SER A 260 -19.76 -3.53 -6.26
N SER A 261 -19.43 -4.75 -5.86
CA SER A 261 -19.48 -5.14 -4.45
C SER A 261 -18.28 -4.50 -3.77
N PHE A 262 -18.51 -3.41 -3.04
CA PHE A 262 -17.47 -2.76 -2.26
C PHE A 262 -17.47 -3.32 -0.84
N TYR A 263 -16.29 -3.65 -0.34
CA TYR A 263 -16.10 -4.10 1.03
C TYR A 263 -16.41 -2.97 2.01
N VAL A 264 -15.94 -1.76 1.69
CA VAL A 264 -16.28 -0.54 2.42
C VAL A 264 -17.61 -0.02 1.90
N LYS A 265 -18.68 -0.27 2.66
CA LYS A 265 -20.02 0.22 2.33
C LYS A 265 -20.06 1.75 2.40
N ARG A 266 -20.58 2.38 1.33
CA ARG A 266 -20.79 3.83 1.24
C ARG A 266 -22.17 4.14 0.70
N VAL A 267 -22.77 5.20 1.25
CA VAL A 267 -24.12 5.66 0.93
C VAL A 267 -24.17 6.25 -0.48
N GLU A 268 -23.13 6.97 -0.88
CA GLU A 268 -23.04 7.61 -2.20
C GLU A 268 -21.85 7.07 -2.98
N ARG A 269 -22.06 6.76 -4.25
CA ARG A 269 -21.01 6.41 -5.22
C ARG A 269 -20.77 7.61 -6.12
N SER A 270 -19.51 7.91 -6.40
CA SER A 270 -19.15 9.01 -7.30
C SER A 270 -18.34 8.49 -8.48
N ASP A 271 -18.74 8.91 -9.69
CA ASP A 271 -18.00 8.65 -10.93
C ASP A 271 -16.61 9.30 -10.94
N LYS A 272 -16.29 10.18 -9.99
CA LYS A 272 -14.93 10.72 -9.85
C LYS A 272 -13.96 9.72 -9.24
N TRP A 273 -14.46 8.61 -8.69
CA TRP A 273 -13.65 7.65 -7.95
C TRP A 273 -12.98 6.66 -8.91
N LYS A 274 -11.65 6.68 -8.96
CA LYS A 274 -10.85 5.76 -9.78
C LYS A 274 -11.22 4.29 -9.58
N VAL A 275 -11.55 3.91 -8.34
CA VAL A 275 -11.93 2.53 -7.97
C VAL A 275 -13.21 2.04 -8.65
N MET A 276 -14.04 2.93 -9.18
CA MET A 276 -15.26 2.58 -9.93
C MET A 276 -14.98 2.23 -11.40
N HIS A 277 -13.81 2.61 -11.94
CA HIS A 277 -13.53 2.53 -13.37
C HIS A 277 -12.63 1.34 -13.71
N LEU A 278 -13.13 0.42 -14.52
CA LEU A 278 -12.39 -0.74 -15.02
C LEU A 278 -11.09 -0.33 -15.72
N LYS A 279 -11.07 0.81 -16.40
CA LYS A 279 -9.85 1.36 -17.01
C LYS A 279 -8.74 1.61 -15.98
N GLU A 280 -9.08 2.11 -14.80
CA GLU A 280 -8.11 2.34 -13.73
C GLU A 280 -7.68 1.02 -13.08
N HIS A 281 -8.59 0.05 -12.93
CA HIS A 281 -8.25 -1.31 -12.51
C HIS A 281 -7.28 -1.99 -13.48
N ARG A 282 -7.53 -1.94 -14.80
CA ARG A 282 -6.62 -2.47 -15.83
C ARG A 282 -5.23 -1.84 -15.76
N LYS A 283 -5.15 -0.53 -15.50
CA LYS A 283 -3.87 0.16 -15.29
C LYS A 283 -3.15 -0.34 -14.03
N ALA A 284 -3.87 -0.46 -12.91
CA ALA A 284 -3.30 -0.97 -11.66
C ALA A 284 -2.83 -2.43 -11.82
N PHE A 285 -3.62 -3.27 -12.48
CA PHE A 285 -3.29 -4.66 -12.80
C PHE A 285 -2.03 -4.77 -13.66
N GLN A 286 -1.95 -3.96 -14.71
CA GLN A 286 -0.75 -3.90 -15.54
C GLN A 286 0.48 -3.44 -14.76
N LEU A 287 0.36 -2.38 -13.95
CA LEU A 287 1.49 -1.88 -13.14
C LEU A 287 1.97 -2.92 -12.13
N MET A 288 1.05 -3.67 -11.54
CA MET A 288 1.34 -4.76 -10.61
C MET A 288 2.12 -5.88 -11.29
N TRP A 289 1.61 -6.41 -12.41
CA TRP A 289 2.28 -7.49 -13.14
C TRP A 289 3.62 -7.05 -13.72
N LEU A 290 3.70 -5.89 -14.38
CA LEU A 290 4.98 -5.38 -14.89
C LEU A 290 5.96 -5.06 -13.76
N GLY A 291 5.47 -4.56 -12.63
CA GLY A 291 6.25 -4.30 -11.43
C GLY A 291 6.87 -5.57 -10.84
N PHE A 292 6.19 -6.70 -10.95
CA PHE A 292 6.69 -8.02 -10.55
C PHE A 292 7.64 -8.62 -11.60
N LEU A 293 7.24 -8.65 -12.87
CA LEU A 293 7.94 -9.31 -13.97
C LEU A 293 9.19 -8.56 -14.47
N LYS A 294 9.40 -7.30 -14.07
CA LYS A 294 10.65 -6.59 -14.38
C LYS A 294 11.86 -7.19 -13.66
N HIS A 295 11.66 -7.84 -12.52
CA HIS A 295 12.72 -8.42 -11.70
C HIS A 295 13.18 -9.79 -12.24
N LYS A 296 14.38 -10.22 -11.82
CA LYS A 296 14.87 -11.58 -12.10
C LYS A 296 14.17 -12.55 -11.16
N LEU A 297 13.19 -13.28 -11.67
CA LEU A 297 12.42 -14.24 -10.89
C LEU A 297 13.11 -15.62 -10.86
N PRO A 298 12.85 -16.45 -9.84
CA PRO A 298 13.18 -17.87 -9.88
C PRO A 298 12.54 -18.58 -11.09
N VAL A 299 13.26 -19.53 -11.70
CA VAL A 299 12.80 -20.27 -12.91
C VAL A 299 11.45 -20.96 -12.69
N SER A 300 11.20 -21.46 -11.48
CA SER A 300 9.92 -22.06 -11.11
C SER A 300 8.74 -21.10 -11.26
N LEU A 301 8.95 -19.80 -11.00
CA LEU A 301 7.91 -18.78 -11.15
C LEU A 301 7.72 -18.32 -12.59
N TYR A 302 8.79 -18.26 -13.40
CA TYR A 302 8.66 -18.04 -14.84
C TYR A 302 7.71 -19.05 -15.47
N LYS A 303 7.89 -20.34 -15.17
CA LYS A 303 7.01 -21.42 -15.64
C LYS A 303 5.55 -21.19 -15.22
N LYS A 304 5.30 -20.90 -13.93
CA LYS A 304 3.95 -20.64 -13.44
C LYS A 304 3.29 -19.44 -14.12
N VAL A 305 4.03 -18.34 -14.31
CA VAL A 305 3.53 -17.14 -15.02
C VAL A 305 3.18 -17.48 -16.47
N LEU A 306 4.06 -18.18 -17.19
CA LEU A 306 3.84 -18.54 -18.60
C LEU A 306 2.58 -19.40 -18.78
N VAL A 307 2.31 -20.32 -17.86
CA VAL A 307 1.10 -21.17 -17.87
C VAL A 307 -0.17 -20.31 -17.83
N ILE A 308 -0.25 -19.34 -16.92
CA ILE A 308 -1.48 -18.53 -16.75
C ILE A 308 -1.54 -17.28 -17.64
N MET A 309 -0.47 -16.99 -18.39
CA MET A 309 -0.30 -15.71 -19.06
C MET A 309 -1.40 -15.41 -20.09
N HIS A 310 -1.67 -16.37 -20.96
CA HIS A 310 -2.59 -16.21 -22.09
C HIS A 310 -4.05 -16.05 -21.65
N ASP A 311 -4.47 -16.78 -20.62
CA ASP A 311 -5.85 -16.78 -20.15
C ASP A 311 -6.12 -15.74 -19.06
N SER A 312 -5.17 -15.51 -18.15
CA SER A 312 -5.42 -14.74 -16.92
C SER A 312 -4.69 -13.40 -16.86
N ILE A 313 -3.63 -13.18 -17.64
CA ILE A 313 -2.83 -11.94 -17.58
C ILE A 313 -3.09 -11.07 -18.81
N LEU A 314 -2.76 -11.56 -20.02
CA LEU A 314 -2.79 -10.76 -21.25
C LEU A 314 -4.16 -10.12 -21.56
N PRO A 315 -5.31 -10.80 -21.38
CA PRO A 315 -6.63 -10.20 -21.68
C PRO A 315 -6.97 -9.00 -20.79
N HIS A 316 -6.24 -8.84 -19.69
CA HIS A 316 -6.53 -7.90 -18.62
C HIS A 316 -5.55 -6.71 -18.58
N LEU A 317 -4.47 -6.75 -19.35
CA LEU A 317 -3.53 -5.64 -19.46
C LEU A 317 -4.13 -4.49 -20.29
N ALA A 318 -3.80 -3.25 -19.91
CA ALA A 318 -4.17 -2.09 -20.73
C ALA A 318 -3.36 -2.04 -22.04
N GLN A 319 -2.13 -2.55 -22.03
CA GLN A 319 -1.19 -2.62 -23.15
C GLN A 319 -0.43 -3.96 -23.10
N PRO A 320 -0.98 -5.04 -23.71
CA PRO A 320 -0.37 -6.37 -23.67
C PRO A 320 1.02 -6.46 -24.31
N SER A 321 1.34 -5.57 -25.25
CA SER A 321 2.65 -5.53 -25.93
C SER A 321 3.82 -5.27 -24.99
N LEU A 322 3.59 -4.70 -23.81
CA LEU A 322 4.64 -4.52 -22.79
C LEU A 322 5.13 -5.85 -22.20
N MET A 323 4.44 -6.96 -22.47
CA MET A 323 4.85 -8.29 -22.03
C MET A 323 5.90 -8.94 -22.95
N ILE A 324 6.15 -8.37 -24.14
CA ILE A 324 7.10 -8.93 -25.12
C ILE A 324 8.50 -9.02 -24.52
N ASP A 325 8.97 -7.97 -23.82
CA ASP A 325 10.30 -7.95 -23.19
C ASP A 325 10.45 -9.03 -22.09
N PHE A 326 9.35 -9.39 -21.42
CA PHE A 326 9.35 -10.51 -20.49
C PHE A 326 9.41 -11.85 -21.23
N LEU A 327 8.61 -12.02 -22.28
CA LEU A 327 8.56 -13.25 -23.08
C LEU A 327 9.89 -13.56 -23.75
N THR A 328 10.57 -12.56 -24.31
CA THR A 328 11.92 -12.72 -24.88
C THR A 328 12.90 -13.21 -23.81
N ARG A 329 12.92 -12.56 -22.64
CA ARG A 329 13.78 -13.00 -21.53
C ARG A 329 13.44 -14.40 -21.04
N ALA A 330 12.16 -14.76 -21.00
CA ALA A 330 11.74 -16.09 -20.58
C ALA A 330 12.17 -17.17 -21.59
N TYR A 331 12.11 -16.86 -22.89
CA TYR A 331 12.62 -17.72 -23.96
C TYR A 331 14.13 -17.90 -23.89
N ASP A 332 14.88 -16.82 -23.62
CA ASP A 332 16.35 -16.85 -23.54
C ASP A 332 16.88 -17.69 -22.36
N VAL A 333 16.05 -17.91 -21.32
CA VAL A 333 16.41 -18.74 -20.15
C VAL A 333 16.38 -20.25 -20.48
N GLY A 334 15.70 -20.67 -21.55
CA GLY A 334 15.54 -22.08 -21.96
C GLY A 334 14.40 -22.78 -21.23
#